data_AF-H0EC21-F1
#
_entry.id   AF-H0EC21-F1
#
_cell.length_a   1.000
_cell.length_b   1.000
_cell.length_c   1.000
_cell.angle_alpha   90.00
_cell.angle_beta   90.00
_cell.angle_gamma   90.00
#
_symmetry.space_group_name_H-M   'P 1'
#
loop_
_entity.id
_entity.type
_entity.pdbx_description
1 polymer ?
#
loop_
_entity_poly.entity_id
_entity_poly.type
_entity_poly.pdbx_seq_one_letter_code
_entity_poly.pdbx_strand_id
1 'polypeptide(L)'
;MMRREPISEPDLERHLLRIGVSSLHAERLCCDRCGRTPLVGEVVYRYARDRKLCALCRPSRKEQPIATVPVRHGEEIRAQRLRPAADRDIA
;
A
#
# COMPACT_ATOMS: atom_id res chain seq x y z
N MET A 1 -15.93 39.69 5.34
CA MET A 1 -16.29 38.62 4.38
C MET A 1 -15.08 38.34 3.51
N MET A 2 -14.45 37.16 3.62
CA MET A 2 -13.38 36.78 2.68
C MET A 2 -14.03 36.20 1.42
N ARG A 3 -13.86 36.89 0.29
CA ARG A 3 -14.20 36.33 -1.02
C ARG A 3 -13.16 35.27 -1.34
N ARG A 4 -13.59 34.04 -1.61
CA ARG A 4 -12.71 33.02 -2.21
C ARG A 4 -12.51 33.42 -3.66
N GLU A 5 -11.27 33.65 -4.06
CA GLU A 5 -10.93 33.76 -5.47
C GLU A 5 -11.13 32.41 -6.16
N PRO A 6 -11.73 32.40 -7.37
CA PRO A 6 -11.86 31.19 -8.15
C PRO A 6 -10.47 30.70 -8.58
N ILE A 7 -10.19 29.45 -8.29
CA ILE A 7 -9.00 28.73 -8.75
C ILE A 7 -9.06 28.58 -10.28
N SER A 8 -7.91 28.76 -10.96
CA SER A 8 -7.82 28.54 -12.40
C SER A 8 -8.02 27.06 -12.76
N GLU A 9 -8.49 26.76 -13.97
CA GLU A 9 -8.66 25.37 -14.43
C GLU A 9 -7.37 24.53 -14.29
N PRO A 10 -6.17 24.99 -14.72
CA PRO A 10 -4.93 24.24 -14.53
C PRO A 10 -4.58 24.00 -13.05
N ASP A 11 -4.90 24.95 -12.17
CA ASP A 11 -4.62 24.78 -10.74
C ASP A 11 -5.59 23.80 -10.10
N LEU A 12 -6.84 23.80 -10.54
CA LEU A 12 -7.84 22.82 -10.14
C LEU A 12 -7.42 21.41 -10.59
N GLU A 13 -7.01 21.24 -11.83
CA GLU A 13 -6.48 19.97 -12.35
C GLU A 13 -5.30 19.47 -11.52
N ARG A 14 -4.31 20.33 -11.27
CA ARG A 14 -3.16 19.97 -10.42
C ARG A 14 -3.58 19.61 -9.00
N HIS A 15 -4.60 20.27 -8.46
CA HIS A 15 -5.11 19.97 -7.12
C HIS A 15 -5.77 18.60 -7.10
N LEU A 16 -6.65 18.30 -8.06
CA LEU A 16 -7.32 17.02 -8.19
C LEU A 16 -6.31 15.89 -8.46
N LEU A 17 -5.31 16.12 -9.31
CA LEU A 17 -4.22 15.17 -9.57
C LEU A 17 -3.44 14.86 -8.29
N ARG A 18 -3.08 15.88 -7.50
CA ARG A 18 -2.40 15.67 -6.21
C ARG A 18 -3.25 14.83 -5.26
N ILE A 19 -4.55 15.13 -5.14
CA ILE A 19 -5.46 14.34 -4.31
C ILE A 19 -5.51 12.88 -4.77
N GLY A 20 -5.64 12.65 -6.08
CA GLY A 20 -5.68 11.32 -6.66
C GLY A 20 -4.40 10.54 -6.42
N VAL A 21 -3.24 11.13 -6.74
CA VAL A 21 -1.93 10.50 -6.57
C VAL A 21 -1.62 10.22 -5.09
N SER A 22 -1.92 11.16 -4.20
CA SER A 22 -1.73 10.97 -2.76
C SER A 22 -2.61 9.84 -2.21
N SER A 23 -3.87 9.77 -2.64
CA SER A 23 -4.78 8.68 -2.26
C SER A 23 -4.25 7.32 -2.75
N LEU A 24 -3.83 7.24 -4.01
CA LEU A 24 -3.23 6.03 -4.58
C LEU A 24 -1.94 5.61 -3.88
N HIS A 25 -1.12 6.58 -3.47
CA HIS A 25 0.11 6.32 -2.73
C HIS A 25 -0.18 5.80 -1.31
N ALA A 26 -1.20 6.34 -0.63
CA ALA A 26 -1.55 5.98 0.74
C ALA A 26 -2.04 4.54 0.89
N GLU A 27 -2.76 4.02 -0.11
CA GLU A 27 -3.31 2.66 -0.07
C GLU A 27 -2.29 1.58 -0.50
N ARG A 28 -1.15 2.03 -1.02
CA ARG A 28 -0.15 1.17 -1.63
C ARG A 28 0.60 0.31 -0.61
N LEU A 29 0.78 -0.97 -0.95
CA LEU A 29 1.70 -1.88 -0.27
C LEU A 29 3.13 -1.35 -0.32
N CYS A 30 3.70 -1.07 0.85
CA CYS A 30 5.07 -0.61 1.00
C CYS A 30 5.83 -1.47 2.00
N CYS A 31 7.13 -1.64 1.78
CA CYS A 31 8.03 -2.23 2.76
C CYS A 31 8.21 -1.27 3.94
N ASP A 32 7.96 -1.73 5.16
CA ASP A 32 8.11 -0.94 6.38
C ASP A 32 9.55 -0.51 6.70
N ARG A 33 10.54 -1.11 6.04
CA ARG A 33 11.97 -0.80 6.24
C ARG A 33 12.52 0.16 5.21
N CYS A 34 12.34 -0.14 3.92
CA CYS A 34 12.93 0.67 2.84
C CYS A 34 11.91 1.53 2.07
N GLY A 35 10.63 1.47 2.42
CA GLY A 35 9.57 2.27 1.78
C GLY A 35 9.18 1.84 0.37
N ARG A 36 9.96 0.97 -0.29
CA ARG A 36 9.68 0.55 -1.67
C ARG A 36 8.37 -0.20 -1.77
N THR A 37 7.75 -0.09 -2.94
CA THR A 37 6.63 -0.92 -3.36
C THR A 37 7.13 -2.28 -3.84
N PRO A 38 6.70 -3.39 -3.22
CA PRO A 38 6.90 -4.72 -3.77
C PRO A 38 6.19 -4.87 -5.12
N LEU A 39 6.84 -5.51 -6.10
CA LEU A 39 6.31 -5.68 -7.45
C LEU A 39 5.58 -7.03 -7.60
N VAL A 40 4.74 -7.15 -8.62
CA VAL A 40 4.10 -8.42 -8.99
C VAL A 40 5.19 -9.47 -9.24
N GLY A 41 4.99 -10.67 -8.70
CA GLY A 41 5.96 -11.76 -8.75
C GLY A 41 6.98 -11.73 -7.61
N GLU A 42 7.11 -10.62 -6.87
CA GLU A 42 7.90 -10.60 -5.64
C GLU A 42 7.12 -11.17 -4.45
N VAL A 43 7.82 -11.30 -3.32
CA VAL A 43 7.28 -11.82 -2.07
C VAL A 43 7.34 -10.76 -0.98
N VAL A 44 6.26 -10.69 -0.20
CA VAL A 44 6.16 -9.89 1.01
C VAL A 44 6.04 -10.80 2.23
N TYR A 45 6.81 -10.48 3.25
CA TYR A 45 6.87 -11.19 4.51
C TYR A 45 6.12 -10.41 5.57
N ARG A 46 5.06 -11.01 6.14
CA ARG A 46 4.25 -10.41 7.20
C ARG A 46 4.78 -10.80 8.57
N TYR A 47 4.76 -9.84 9.48
CA TYR A 47 5.16 -9.97 10.88
C TYR A 47 4.04 -9.45 11.78
N ALA A 48 4.22 -9.59 13.10
CA ALA A 48 3.28 -9.06 14.09
C ALA A 48 3.06 -7.55 13.91
N ARG A 49 1.91 -7.05 14.38
CA ARG A 49 1.47 -5.65 14.24
C ARG A 49 1.41 -5.17 12.78
N ASP A 50 0.99 -6.06 11.89
CA ASP A 50 0.86 -5.83 10.44
C ASP A 50 2.11 -5.33 9.71
N ARG A 51 3.29 -5.49 10.31
CA ARG A 51 4.57 -5.14 9.70
C ARG A 51 4.87 -6.02 8.49
N LYS A 52 5.40 -5.42 7.43
CA LYS A 52 5.62 -6.04 6.12
C LYS A 52 7.02 -5.72 5.63
N LEU A 53 7.78 -6.75 5.26
CA LEU A 53 9.10 -6.59 4.65
C LEU A 53 9.11 -7.18 3.25
N CYS A 54 9.81 -6.53 2.32
CA CYS A 54 10.09 -7.09 1.01
C CYS A 54 11.20 -8.15 1.09
N ALA A 55 11.32 -8.96 0.04
CA ALA A 55 12.37 -9.98 -0.08
C ALA A 55 13.80 -9.47 0.11
N LEU A 56 14.08 -8.21 -0.25
CA LEU A 56 15.40 -7.61 -0.04
C LEU A 56 15.68 -7.24 1.42
N CYS A 57 14.64 -6.94 2.19
CA CYS A 57 14.77 -6.54 3.60
C CYS A 57 14.64 -7.72 4.57
N ARG A 58 14.02 -8.84 4.15
CA ARG A 58 13.87 -10.04 4.97
C ARG A 58 15.20 -10.60 5.51
N PRO A 59 16.32 -10.65 4.77
CA PRO A 59 17.59 -11.19 5.28
C PRO A 59 18.11 -10.46 6.51
N SER A 60 17.81 -9.16 6.65
CA SER A 60 18.20 -8.35 7.82
C SER A 60 17.37 -8.64 9.08
N ARG A 61 16.32 -9.48 8.99
CA ARG A 61 15.47 -9.84 10.11
C ARG A 61 15.61 -11.33 10.44
N LYS A 62 15.97 -11.62 11.69
CA LYS A 62 16.19 -12.99 12.19
C LYS A 62 14.88 -13.72 12.49
N GLU A 63 13.88 -12.99 12.98
CA GLU A 63 12.56 -13.53 13.28
C GLU A 63 11.92 -14.16 12.04
N GLN A 64 11.27 -15.30 12.23
CA GLN A 64 10.48 -15.93 11.18
C GLN A 64 9.22 -15.10 10.88
N PRO A 65 8.82 -14.98 9.61
CA PRO A 65 7.58 -14.32 9.24
C PRO A 65 6.37 -15.15 9.68
N ILE A 66 5.27 -14.47 10.03
CA ILE A 66 3.97 -15.10 10.31
C ILE A 66 3.35 -15.62 9.01
N ALA A 67 3.57 -14.91 7.90
CA ALA A 67 3.14 -15.33 6.58
C ALA A 67 4.10 -14.86 5.50
N THR A 68 4.19 -15.65 4.44
CA THR A 68 4.92 -15.33 3.21
C THR A 68 3.90 -15.25 2.09
N VAL A 69 3.73 -14.06 1.52
CA VAL A 69 2.66 -13.77 0.56
C VAL A 69 3.27 -13.31 -0.76
N PRO A 70 3.07 -14.04 -1.86
CA PRO A 70 3.46 -13.55 -3.18
C PRO A 70 2.55 -12.40 -3.60
N VAL A 71 3.12 -11.39 -4.26
CA VAL A 71 2.35 -10.28 -4.84
C VAL A 71 1.83 -10.74 -6.19
N ARG A 72 0.52 -10.98 -6.29
CA ARG A 72 -0.12 -11.57 -7.47
C ARG A 72 -0.69 -10.52 -8.42
N HIS A 73 -1.20 -9.41 -7.88
CA HIS A 73 -1.90 -8.40 -8.66
C HIS A 73 -1.48 -6.99 -8.28
N GLY A 74 -1.55 -6.08 -9.26
CA GLY A 74 -1.37 -4.64 -9.02
C GLY A 74 -2.36 -4.06 -8.02
N GLU A 75 -3.50 -4.71 -7.79
CA GLU A 75 -4.45 -4.31 -6.75
C GLU A 75 -3.98 -4.68 -5.34
N GLU A 76 -3.25 -5.79 -5.15
CA GLU A 76 -2.58 -6.07 -3.86
C GLU A 76 -1.43 -5.09 -3.60
N ILE A 77 -0.87 -4.53 -4.68
CA ILE A 77 0.05 -3.40 -4.61
C ILE A 77 -0.70 -2.11 -4.21
N ARG A 78 -1.98 -1.95 -4.56
CA ARG A 78 -2.78 -0.74 -4.30
C ARG A 78 -3.65 -0.80 -3.04
N ALA A 79 -3.90 -1.99 -2.49
CA ALA A 79 -4.87 -2.18 -1.42
C ALA A 79 -4.28 -3.03 -0.30
N GLN A 80 -3.91 -2.37 0.79
CA GLN A 80 -4.02 -2.98 2.12
C GLN A 80 -4.92 -2.16 3.05
N ARG A 81 -6.20 -2.04 2.67
CA ARG A 81 -7.25 -2.30 3.66
C ARG A 81 -7.41 -3.81 3.73
N LEU A 82 -6.66 -4.45 4.62
CA LEU A 82 -6.85 -5.85 4.97
C LEU A 82 -8.29 -6.01 5.50
N ARG A 83 -9.18 -6.67 4.74
CA ARG A 83 -10.33 -7.33 5.39
C ARG A 83 -9.76 -8.41 6.31
N PRO A 84 -10.21 -8.52 7.56
CA PRO A 84 -9.84 -9.65 8.40
C PRO A 84 -10.26 -10.95 7.70
N ALA A 85 -9.44 -11.99 7.85
CA ALA A 85 -9.72 -13.32 7.32
C ALA A 85 -10.89 -13.93 8.10
N ALA A 86 -12.11 -13.72 7.61
CA ALA A 86 -13.28 -14.48 7.97
C ALA A 86 -14.25 -14.37 6.80
N ASP A 87 -14.16 -15.34 5.88
CA ASP A 87 -15.30 -16.12 5.40
C ASP A 87 -14.81 -17.09 4.30
N ARG A 88 -14.38 -18.29 4.72
CA ARG A 88 -14.15 -19.44 3.84
C ARG A 88 -14.81 -20.65 4.49
N ASP A 89 -16.12 -20.56 4.74
CA ASP A 89 -16.98 -21.72 4.98
C ASP A 89 -18.35 -21.45 4.36
N ILE A 90 -18.49 -21.78 3.08
CA ILE A 90 -19.80 -22.15 2.52
C ILE A 90 -19.59 -23.47 1.79
N ALA A 91 -20.08 -24.51 2.44
CA ALA A 91 -20.35 -25.84 1.91
C ALA A 91 -21.41 -25.83 0.81
#